data_AF-A0A956V317-F1
#
_entry.id   AF-A0A956V317-F1
#
_cell.length_a   1.000
_cell.length_b   1.000
_cell.length_c   1.000
_cell.angle_alpha   90.00
_cell.angle_beta   90.00
_cell.angle_gamma   90.00
#
_symmetry.space_group_name_H-M   'P 1'
#
loop_
_entity.id
_entity.type
_entity.pdbx_description
1 polymer ?
#
loop_
_entity_poly.entity_id
_entity_poly.type
_entity_poly.pdbx_seq_one_letter_code
_entity_poly.pdbx_strand_id
1 'polypeptide(L)'
;MNPSILTKYSVINLDYLEQAMRVLEDEGFHYYIEPFLLTHGVILAVVRDEEAYLVECSDLGNLIRYGSAYLRNHEEKPKHLQDHLGHRQRLKAYAEKVIAETVNELRDAPVGVRNDALFRAAAKLGSFLGWDVLDYQEVFETLINNTSLPVQEAESTIHSGFKRGMKSPRPQPELKPKSFKERQKAKVKSWK
;
A
#
# COMPACT_ATOMS: atom_id res chain seq x y z
N MET A 1 15.31 22.76 26.86
CA MET A 1 15.00 21.31 26.79
C MET A 1 13.55 21.14 27.21
N ASN A 2 12.69 20.67 26.31
CA ASN A 2 11.25 20.56 26.51
C ASN A 2 10.93 19.15 27.08
N PRO A 3 10.46 19.01 28.33
CA PRO A 3 10.29 17.72 28.98
C PRO A 3 8.85 17.22 28.83
N SER A 4 8.47 16.69 27.67
CA SER A 4 7.18 15.98 27.53
C SER A 4 7.03 15.25 26.19
N ILE A 5 7.98 14.38 25.86
CA ILE A 5 7.69 13.23 24.99
C ILE A 5 7.76 12.00 25.89
N LEU A 6 6.76 11.85 26.75
CA LEU A 6 6.44 10.54 27.29
C LEU A 6 5.83 9.76 26.13
N THR A 7 6.66 9.01 25.41
CA THR A 7 6.19 8.00 24.47
C THR A 7 5.26 7.08 25.25
N LYS A 8 3.96 7.20 25.01
CA LYS A 8 2.95 6.37 25.64
C LYS A 8 3.13 4.97 25.08
N TYR A 9 3.99 4.17 25.70
CA TYR A 9 4.18 2.77 25.35
C TYR A 9 2.84 2.07 25.55
N SER A 10 2.14 1.82 24.45
CA SER A 10 0.92 1.02 24.48
C SER A 10 1.36 -0.43 24.42
N VAL A 11 1.12 -1.18 25.50
CA VAL A 11 1.28 -2.63 25.48
C VAL A 11 0.15 -3.18 24.61
N ILE A 12 0.50 -3.66 23.42
CA ILE A 12 -0.46 -4.27 22.51
C ILE A 12 -0.65 -5.72 22.97
N ASN A 13 -1.89 -6.09 23.28
CA ASN A 13 -2.23 -7.50 23.45
C ASN A 13 -2.30 -8.14 22.05
N LEU A 14 -1.32 -9.01 21.75
CA LEU A 14 -1.20 -9.65 20.43
C LEU A 14 -2.41 -10.52 20.09
N ASP A 15 -2.98 -11.25 21.06
CA ASP A 15 -4.17 -12.07 20.83
C ASP A 15 -5.38 -11.22 20.42
N TYR A 16 -5.51 -10.01 20.99
CA TYR A 16 -6.57 -9.08 20.62
C TYR A 16 -6.34 -8.49 19.24
N LEU A 17 -5.09 -8.17 18.91
CA LEU A 17 -4.73 -7.68 17.59
C LEU A 17 -5.05 -8.73 16.51
N GLU A 18 -4.65 -9.99 16.73
CA GLU A 18 -4.92 -11.09 15.80
C GLU A 18 -6.42 -11.35 15.63
N GLN A 19 -7.19 -11.35 16.73
CA GLN A 19 -8.64 -11.51 16.65
C GLN A 19 -9.32 -10.37 15.90
N ALA A 20 -8.89 -9.13 16.15
CA ALA A 20 -9.41 -7.96 15.44
C ALA A 20 -9.07 -8.01 13.93
N MET A 21 -7.85 -8.42 13.57
CA MET A 21 -7.43 -8.61 12.18
C MET A 21 -8.28 -9.67 11.46
N ARG A 22 -8.59 -10.79 12.12
CA ARG A 22 -9.49 -11.81 11.56
C ARG A 22 -10.90 -11.29 11.30
N VAL A 23 -11.46 -10.54 12.25
CA VAL A 23 -12.79 -9.90 12.07
C VAL A 23 -12.78 -8.96 10.86
N LEU A 24 -11.71 -8.19 10.68
CA LEU A 24 -11.56 -7.32 9.51
C LEU A 24 -11.47 -8.11 8.20
N GLU A 25 -10.66 -9.17 8.16
CA GLU A 25 -10.53 -10.06 6.99
C GLU A 25 -11.86 -10.70 6.61
N ASP A 26 -12.58 -11.26 7.59
CA ASP A 26 -13.88 -11.91 7.40
C ASP A 26 -14.93 -10.93 6.85
N GLU A 27 -14.81 -9.65 7.18
CA GLU A 27 -15.68 -8.57 6.69
C GLU A 27 -15.17 -7.88 5.40
N GLY A 28 -14.11 -8.43 4.80
CA GLY A 28 -13.54 -7.97 3.53
C GLY A 28 -12.74 -6.67 3.63
N PHE A 29 -12.25 -6.32 4.82
CA PHE A 29 -11.33 -5.20 4.99
C PHE A 29 -9.90 -5.62 4.75
N HIS A 30 -9.14 -4.76 4.09
CA HIS A 30 -7.70 -4.82 4.09
C HIS A 30 -7.17 -3.96 5.24
N TYR A 31 -6.10 -4.41 5.88
CA TYR A 31 -5.41 -3.61 6.88
C TYR A 31 -3.90 -3.62 6.62
N TYR A 32 -3.23 -2.62 7.17
CA TYR A 32 -1.77 -2.54 7.17
C TYR A 32 -1.29 -1.75 8.37
N ILE A 33 -0.04 -2.01 8.75
CA ILE A 33 0.64 -1.34 9.86
C ILE A 33 1.58 -0.30 9.24
N GLU A 34 1.32 0.99 9.49
CA GLU A 34 2.23 2.05 9.06
C GLU A 34 3.14 2.51 10.19
N PRO A 35 4.48 2.51 10.00
CA PRO A 35 5.40 3.05 10.98
C PRO A 35 5.08 4.49 11.40
N PHE A 36 4.61 5.33 10.46
CA PHE A 36 4.19 6.70 10.75
C PHE A 36 2.94 6.75 11.64
N LEU A 37 1.99 5.84 11.48
CA LEU A 37 0.76 5.81 12.27
C LEU A 37 1.03 5.26 13.68
N LEU A 38 1.96 4.32 13.82
CA LEU A 38 2.39 3.79 15.13
C LEU A 38 2.90 4.88 16.07
N THR A 39 3.63 5.89 15.55
CA THR A 39 4.11 7.01 16.38
C THR A 39 2.98 7.90 16.89
N HIS A 40 1.75 7.73 16.36
CA HIS A 40 0.54 8.44 16.76
C HIS A 40 -0.45 7.54 17.52
N GLY A 41 -0.03 6.33 17.94
CA GLY A 41 -0.87 5.40 18.71
C GLY A 41 -1.87 4.60 17.87
N VAL A 42 -1.87 4.79 16.54
CA VAL A 42 -2.67 4.02 15.60
C VAL A 42 -1.92 2.75 15.24
N ILE A 43 -2.54 1.60 15.47
CA ILE A 43 -1.96 0.28 15.24
C ILE A 43 -2.33 -0.32 13.90
N LEU A 44 -3.53 -0.02 13.38
CA LEU A 44 -3.97 -0.47 12.06
C LEU A 44 -4.56 0.69 11.27
N ALA A 45 -4.14 0.77 10.02
CA ALA A 45 -4.89 1.43 8.97
C ALA A 45 -5.79 0.40 8.30
N VAL A 46 -7.10 0.65 8.30
CA VAL A 46 -8.12 -0.30 7.81
C VAL A 46 -8.83 0.32 6.62
N VAL A 47 -8.96 -0.41 5.53
CA VAL A 47 -9.47 0.08 4.26
C VAL A 47 -10.44 -0.91 3.64
N ARG A 48 -11.57 -0.41 3.14
CA ARG A 48 -12.47 -1.15 2.25
C ARG A 48 -13.13 -0.18 1.29
N ASP A 49 -13.04 -0.47 0.00
CA ASP A 49 -13.52 0.41 -1.07
C ASP A 49 -12.94 1.85 -0.95
N GLU A 50 -13.82 2.84 -0.74
CA GLU A 50 -13.46 4.25 -0.52
C GLU A 50 -13.42 4.63 0.97
N GLU A 51 -13.70 3.68 1.86
CA GLU A 51 -13.73 3.87 3.31
C GLU A 51 -12.37 3.53 3.93
N ALA A 52 -11.93 4.37 4.87
CA ALA A 52 -10.63 4.24 5.48
C ALA A 52 -10.73 4.65 6.96
N TYR A 53 -10.28 3.79 7.85
CA TYR A 53 -10.37 3.95 9.29
C TYR A 53 -8.98 3.78 9.92
N LEU A 54 -8.74 4.48 11.01
CA LEU A 54 -7.54 4.32 11.82
C LEU A 54 -7.94 3.72 13.15
N VAL A 55 -7.31 2.62 13.52
CA VAL A 55 -7.63 1.83 14.72
C VAL A 55 -6.50 1.99 15.71
N GLU A 56 -6.83 2.42 16.93
CA GLU A 56 -5.91 2.51 18.07
C GLU A 56 -6.01 1.24 18.94
N CYS A 57 -5.10 1.11 19.92
CA CYS A 57 -5.13 -0.03 20.85
C CYS A 57 -6.46 -0.13 21.63
N SER A 58 -7.07 1.00 21.99
CA SER A 58 -8.37 1.06 22.68
C SER A 58 -9.52 0.48 21.87
N ASP A 59 -9.35 0.41 20.56
CA ASP A 59 -10.41 0.12 19.60
C ASP A 59 -10.54 -1.40 19.39
N LEU A 60 -9.46 -2.16 19.65
CA LEU A 60 -9.39 -3.61 19.42
C LEU A 60 -10.52 -4.39 20.09
N GLY A 61 -10.78 -4.13 21.38
CA GLY A 61 -11.83 -4.84 22.11
C GLY A 61 -13.23 -4.60 21.55
N ASN A 62 -13.49 -3.36 21.08
CA ASN A 62 -14.76 -3.01 20.45
C ASN A 62 -14.86 -3.59 19.05
N LEU A 63 -13.76 -3.60 18.29
CA LEU A 63 -13.71 -4.20 16.96
C LEU A 63 -13.98 -5.71 17.01
N ILE A 64 -13.38 -6.43 17.96
CA ILE A 64 -13.67 -7.86 18.20
C ILE A 64 -15.15 -8.07 18.54
N ARG A 65 -15.72 -7.19 19.37
CA ARG A 65 -17.09 -7.37 19.90
C ARG A 65 -18.18 -6.98 18.90
N TYR A 66 -17.95 -5.95 18.10
CA TYR A 66 -18.98 -5.29 17.30
C TYR A 66 -18.67 -5.26 15.80
N GLY A 67 -17.52 -5.76 15.36
CA GLY A 67 -17.11 -5.75 13.96
C GLY A 67 -16.88 -4.35 13.40
N SER A 68 -16.88 -4.21 12.07
CA SER A 68 -16.67 -2.90 11.41
C SER A 68 -17.77 -1.89 11.68
N ALA A 69 -18.93 -2.31 12.19
CA ALA A 69 -20.01 -1.41 12.60
C ALA A 69 -19.54 -0.41 13.68
N TYR A 70 -18.55 -0.81 14.50
CA TYR A 70 -17.89 0.10 15.44
C TYR A 70 -17.11 1.21 14.74
N LEU A 71 -16.34 0.87 13.70
CA LEU A 71 -15.50 1.84 12.97
C LEU A 71 -16.31 2.96 12.32
N ARG A 72 -17.50 2.66 11.82
CA ARG A 72 -18.40 3.65 11.18
C ARG A 72 -18.97 4.69 12.15
N ASN A 73 -19.02 4.35 13.44
CA ASN A 73 -19.60 5.21 14.47
C ASN A 73 -18.52 5.82 15.38
N HIS A 74 -17.24 5.56 15.10
CA HIS A 74 -16.15 6.06 15.93
C HIS A 74 -15.70 7.45 15.50
N GLU A 75 -15.08 8.18 16.44
CA GLU A 75 -14.74 9.59 16.33
C GLU A 75 -13.76 9.82 15.17
N GLU A 76 -13.99 10.88 14.39
CA GLU A 76 -13.11 11.22 13.27
C GLU A 76 -11.70 11.51 13.78
N LYS A 77 -10.73 10.77 13.24
CA LYS A 77 -9.32 10.91 13.61
C LYS A 77 -8.74 12.21 13.04
N PRO A 78 -7.63 12.74 13.58
CA PRO A 78 -7.03 13.97 13.08
C PRO A 78 -6.82 13.99 11.57
N LYS A 79 -7.22 15.08 10.92
CA LYS A 79 -7.20 15.23 9.45
C LYS A 79 -5.86 14.85 8.80
N HIS A 80 -4.72 15.20 9.42
CA HIS A 80 -3.40 14.89 8.87
C HIS A 80 -3.12 13.38 8.79
N LEU A 81 -3.66 12.57 9.70
CA LEU A 81 -3.55 11.12 9.65
C LEU A 81 -4.45 10.53 8.55
N GLN A 82 -5.66 11.09 8.39
CA GLN A 82 -6.55 10.73 7.28
C GLN A 82 -5.94 11.11 5.92
N ASP A 83 -5.32 12.28 5.82
CA ASP A 83 -4.65 12.76 4.60
C ASP A 83 -3.46 11.85 4.25
N HIS A 84 -2.69 11.40 5.25
CA HIS A 84 -1.62 10.41 5.08
C HIS A 84 -2.15 9.08 4.52
N LEU A 85 -3.22 8.56 5.12
CA LEU A 85 -3.87 7.32 4.68
C LEU A 85 -4.40 7.44 3.25
N GLY A 86 -5.08 8.53 2.94
CA GLY A 86 -5.59 8.82 1.61
C GLY A 86 -4.47 8.97 0.58
N HIS A 87 -3.34 9.60 0.94
CA HIS A 87 -2.16 9.69 0.07
C HIS A 87 -1.61 8.30 -0.24
N ARG A 88 -1.49 7.45 0.78
CA ARG A 88 -1.00 6.08 0.63
C ARG A 88 -1.90 5.22 -0.27
N GLN A 89 -3.23 5.30 -0.10
CA GLN A 89 -4.18 4.63 -1.00
C GLN A 89 -4.02 5.09 -2.46
N ARG A 90 -3.89 6.40 -2.69
CA ARG A 90 -3.66 6.94 -4.04
C ARG A 90 -2.35 6.43 -4.61
N LEU A 91 -1.30 6.37 -3.80
CA LEU A 91 0.01 5.89 -4.21
C LEU A 91 -0.03 4.40 -4.58
N LYS A 92 -0.77 3.58 -3.83
CA LYS A 92 -1.00 2.17 -4.15
C LYS A 92 -1.74 1.99 -5.48
N ALA A 93 -2.87 2.68 -5.67
CA ALA A 93 -3.62 2.62 -6.93
C ALA A 93 -2.79 3.10 -8.13
N TYR A 94 -1.93 4.10 -7.92
CA TYR A 94 -0.98 4.53 -8.95
C TYR A 94 0.09 3.48 -9.22
N ALA A 95 0.63 2.83 -8.19
CA ALA A 95 1.61 1.77 -8.31
C ALA A 95 1.05 0.56 -9.10
N GLU A 96 -0.18 0.14 -8.82
CA GLU A 96 -0.88 -0.93 -9.56
C GLU A 96 -1.01 -0.60 -11.05
N LYS A 97 -1.36 0.65 -11.39
CA LYS A 97 -1.37 1.12 -12.79
C LYS A 97 0.01 1.03 -13.42
N VAL A 98 1.05 1.42 -12.68
CA VAL A 98 2.43 1.38 -13.15
C VAL A 98 2.89 -0.07 -13.37
N ILE A 99 2.48 -1.03 -12.55
CA ILE A 99 2.73 -2.46 -12.78
C ILE A 99 2.13 -2.87 -14.13
N ALA A 100 0.85 -2.57 -14.36
CA ALA A 100 0.16 -2.94 -15.59
C ALA A 100 0.84 -2.35 -16.85
N GLU A 101 1.21 -1.06 -16.80
CA GLU A 101 1.95 -0.40 -17.88
C GLU A 101 3.31 -1.07 -18.12
N THR A 102 4.03 -1.38 -17.05
CA THR A 102 5.36 -1.97 -17.12
C THR A 102 5.32 -3.40 -17.67
N VAL A 103 4.31 -4.19 -17.31
CA VAL A 103 4.11 -5.54 -17.86
C VAL A 103 3.84 -5.48 -19.36
N ASN A 104 3.06 -4.52 -19.84
CA ASN A 104 2.83 -4.35 -21.27
C ASN A 104 4.12 -3.97 -22.00
N GLU A 105 4.89 -3.01 -21.46
CA GLU A 105 6.21 -2.62 -22.00
C GLU A 105 7.17 -3.82 -22.11
N LEU A 106 7.14 -4.73 -21.12
CA LEU A 106 7.98 -5.93 -21.13
C LEU A 106 7.56 -6.96 -22.17
N ARG A 107 6.25 -7.19 -22.31
CA ARG A 107 5.71 -8.12 -23.31
C ARG A 107 6.00 -7.65 -24.73
N ASP A 108 5.95 -6.34 -24.96
CA ASP A 108 6.16 -5.73 -26.27
C ASP A 108 7.65 -5.48 -26.59
N ALA A 109 8.57 -5.78 -25.65
CA ALA A 109 9.99 -5.51 -25.80
C ALA A 109 10.62 -6.31 -26.97
N PRO A 110 11.21 -5.63 -27.98
CA PRO A 110 11.86 -6.29 -29.10
C PRO A 110 12.99 -7.23 -28.68
N VAL A 111 13.22 -8.27 -29.48
CA VAL A 111 14.38 -9.16 -29.31
C VAL A 111 15.66 -8.32 -29.34
N GLY A 112 16.55 -8.56 -28.38
CA GLY A 112 17.81 -7.81 -28.23
C GLY A 112 17.78 -6.70 -27.17
N VAL A 113 16.60 -6.24 -26.72
CA VAL A 113 16.48 -5.22 -25.65
C VAL A 113 15.67 -5.68 -24.42
N ARG A 114 15.30 -6.97 -24.37
CA ARG A 114 14.46 -7.55 -23.31
C ARG A 114 15.10 -7.51 -21.93
N ASN A 115 16.40 -7.79 -21.83
CA ASN A 115 17.13 -7.70 -20.55
C ASN A 115 17.12 -6.27 -20.00
N ASP A 116 17.46 -5.29 -20.86
CA ASP A 116 17.40 -3.87 -20.53
C ASP A 116 15.99 -3.42 -20.13
N ALA A 117 14.96 -3.88 -20.85
CA ALA A 117 13.57 -3.59 -20.52
C ALA A 117 13.20 -4.15 -19.14
N LEU A 118 13.56 -5.40 -18.86
CA LEU A 118 13.34 -6.05 -17.56
C LEU A 118 14.06 -5.33 -16.43
N PHE A 119 15.31 -4.94 -16.64
CA PHE A 119 16.07 -4.17 -15.66
C PHE A 119 15.40 -2.81 -15.36
N ARG A 120 14.98 -2.07 -16.39
CA ARG A 120 14.31 -0.77 -16.22
C ARG A 120 12.96 -0.92 -15.52
N ALA A 121 12.20 -1.93 -15.89
CA ALA A 121 10.95 -2.31 -15.23
C ALA A 121 11.17 -2.59 -13.74
N ALA A 122 12.10 -3.47 -13.42
CA ALA A 122 12.46 -3.80 -12.05
C ALA A 122 12.97 -2.56 -11.28
N ALA A 123 13.80 -1.71 -11.87
CA ALA A 123 14.25 -0.47 -11.21
C ALA A 123 13.12 0.54 -10.97
N LYS A 124 12.15 0.64 -11.91
CA LYS A 124 10.97 1.49 -11.77
C LYS A 124 10.09 0.99 -10.63
N LEU A 125 9.74 -0.30 -10.62
CA LEU A 125 8.90 -0.92 -9.58
C LEU A 125 9.62 -0.98 -8.21
N GLY A 126 10.94 -1.17 -8.22
CA GLY A 126 11.77 -1.13 -7.01
C GLY A 126 11.72 0.21 -6.27
N SER A 127 11.38 1.32 -6.94
CA SER A 127 11.15 2.60 -6.24
C SER A 127 9.93 2.54 -5.33
N PHE A 128 8.89 1.79 -5.72
CA PHE A 128 7.66 1.61 -4.94
C PHE A 128 7.84 0.60 -3.81
N LEU A 129 8.69 -0.42 -4.01
CA LEU A 129 9.15 -1.31 -2.93
C LEU A 129 9.88 -0.51 -1.85
N GLY A 130 10.72 0.46 -2.26
CA GLY A 130 11.40 1.37 -1.32
C GLY A 130 10.47 2.31 -0.54
N TRP A 131 9.22 2.48 -1.00
CA TRP A 131 8.18 3.21 -0.26
C TRP A 131 7.24 2.29 0.52
N ASP A 132 7.50 0.97 0.49
CA ASP A 132 6.65 -0.04 1.11
C ASP A 132 5.19 0.00 0.60
N VAL A 133 5.00 0.33 -0.69
CA VAL A 133 3.67 0.45 -1.33
C VAL A 133 3.29 -0.83 -2.08
N LEU A 134 4.29 -1.58 -2.52
CA LEU A 134 4.12 -2.84 -3.25
C LEU A 134 4.77 -3.97 -2.46
N ASP A 135 4.23 -5.17 -2.59
CA ASP A 135 4.84 -6.38 -2.05
C ASP A 135 5.98 -6.87 -2.96
N TYR A 136 7.09 -7.26 -2.34
CA TYR A 136 8.28 -7.71 -3.06
C TYR A 136 8.00 -8.95 -3.90
N GLN A 137 7.35 -9.94 -3.30
CA GLN A 137 7.11 -11.25 -3.90
C GLN A 137 6.10 -11.13 -5.05
N GLU A 138 5.02 -10.39 -4.84
CA GLU A 138 3.99 -10.14 -5.86
C GLU A 138 4.59 -9.48 -7.11
N VAL A 139 5.42 -8.45 -6.92
CA VAL A 139 6.07 -7.75 -8.04
C VAL A 139 7.11 -8.65 -8.72
N PHE A 140 7.88 -9.41 -7.94
CA PHE A 140 8.87 -10.35 -8.47
C PHE A 140 8.22 -11.40 -9.37
N GLU A 141 7.20 -12.08 -8.86
CA GLU A 141 6.45 -13.10 -9.60
C GLU A 141 5.77 -12.51 -10.83
N THR A 142 5.21 -11.30 -10.71
CA THR A 142 4.64 -10.57 -11.85
C THR A 142 5.67 -10.35 -12.95
N LEU A 143 6.89 -9.92 -12.63
CA LEU A 143 7.94 -9.69 -13.63
C LEU A 143 8.45 -11.01 -14.24
N ILE A 144 8.66 -12.04 -13.42
CA ILE A 144 9.09 -13.37 -13.88
C ILE A 144 8.08 -13.98 -14.85
N ASN A 145 6.79 -13.92 -14.52
CA ASN A 145 5.74 -14.54 -15.33
C ASN A 145 5.47 -13.80 -16.65
N ASN A 146 5.99 -12.57 -16.81
CA ASN A 146 5.73 -11.72 -17.96
C ASN A 146 6.96 -11.41 -18.81
N THR A 147 8.13 -11.90 -18.44
CA THR A 147 9.32 -11.83 -19.27
C THR A 147 9.43 -13.03 -20.20
N SER A 148 10.16 -12.87 -21.29
CA SER A 148 10.53 -13.95 -22.21
C SER A 148 11.99 -14.38 -22.08
N LEU A 149 12.70 -13.83 -21.08
CA LEU A 149 14.07 -14.25 -20.74
C LEU A 149 14.05 -15.59 -20.00
N PRO A 150 15.14 -16.37 -20.08
CA PRO A 150 15.33 -17.53 -19.23
C PRO A 150 15.22 -17.15 -17.74
N VAL A 151 14.59 -18.01 -16.94
CA VAL A 151 14.26 -17.74 -15.52
C VAL A 151 15.49 -17.25 -14.75
N GLN A 152 16.60 -17.96 -14.80
CA GLN A 152 17.82 -17.62 -14.04
C GLN A 152 18.40 -16.25 -14.43
N GLU A 153 18.34 -15.88 -15.71
CA GLU A 153 18.77 -14.56 -16.19
C GLU A 153 17.81 -13.47 -15.72
N ALA A 154 16.50 -13.75 -15.77
CA ALA A 154 15.47 -12.85 -15.33
C ALA A 154 15.56 -12.55 -13.82
N GLU A 155 15.74 -13.57 -12.98
CA GLU A 155 15.86 -13.43 -11.52
C GLU A 155 17.00 -12.47 -11.15
N SER A 156 18.20 -12.71 -11.69
CA SER A 156 19.38 -11.86 -11.43
C SER A 156 19.15 -10.41 -11.87
N THR A 157 18.53 -10.24 -13.04
CA THR A 157 18.20 -8.93 -13.61
C THR A 157 17.18 -8.19 -12.74
N ILE A 158 16.13 -8.88 -12.30
CA ILE A 158 15.07 -8.32 -11.43
C ILE A 158 15.66 -7.92 -10.08
N HIS A 159 16.44 -8.78 -9.42
CA HIS A 159 17.06 -8.47 -8.14
C HIS A 159 17.98 -7.23 -8.24
N SER A 160 18.78 -7.13 -9.31
CA SER A 160 19.64 -5.98 -9.55
C SER A 160 18.82 -4.70 -9.77
N GLY A 161 17.75 -4.78 -10.57
CA GLY A 161 16.82 -3.67 -10.80
C GLY A 161 16.13 -3.22 -9.51
N PHE A 162 15.55 -4.14 -8.74
CA PHE A 162 14.94 -3.84 -7.44
C PHE A 162 15.92 -3.16 -6.50
N LYS A 163 17.12 -3.71 -6.34
CA LYS A 163 18.17 -3.09 -5.50
C LYS A 163 18.49 -1.67 -5.95
N ARG A 164 18.56 -1.41 -7.26
CA ARG A 164 18.79 -0.07 -7.81
C ARG A 164 17.62 0.88 -7.49
N GLY A 165 16.39 0.41 -7.69
CA GLY A 165 15.16 1.17 -7.42
C GLY A 165 14.99 1.52 -5.94
N MET A 166 15.22 0.55 -5.04
CA MET A 166 15.09 0.74 -3.60
C MET A 166 16.21 1.60 -3.00
N LYS A 167 17.44 1.54 -3.56
CA LYS A 167 18.57 2.31 -3.05
C LYS A 167 18.42 3.83 -3.27
N SER A 168 17.77 4.21 -4.36
CA SER A 168 17.54 5.61 -4.71
C SER A 168 16.16 5.73 -5.33
N PRO A 169 15.09 5.53 -4.53
CA PRO A 169 13.74 5.58 -5.05
C PRO A 169 13.51 6.95 -5.66
N ARG A 170 12.71 6.99 -6.73
CA ARG A 170 12.28 8.26 -7.30
C ARG A 170 11.54 9.09 -6.23
N PRO A 171 11.29 10.38 -6.46
CA PRO A 171 10.34 11.11 -5.62
C PRO A 171 8.94 10.50 -5.77
N GLN A 172 8.18 10.46 -4.68
CA GLN A 172 6.77 10.08 -4.73
C GLN A 172 6.00 11.07 -5.60
N PRO A 173 5.07 10.61 -6.45
CA PRO A 173 4.20 11.50 -7.18
C PRO A 173 3.30 12.28 -6.21
N GLU A 174 3.11 13.57 -6.48
CA GLU A 174 2.12 14.39 -5.77
C GLU A 174 0.70 14.06 -6.27
N LEU A 175 0.06 13.10 -5.61
CA LEU A 175 -1.27 12.64 -5.97
C LEU A 175 -2.34 13.47 -5.24
N LYS A 176 -2.91 14.45 -5.94
CA LYS A 176 -4.02 15.26 -5.40
C LYS A 176 -5.30 14.42 -5.28
N PRO A 177 -6.08 14.60 -4.20
CA PRO A 177 -7.39 13.97 -4.12
C PRO A 177 -8.28 14.48 -5.26
N LYS A 178 -8.97 13.56 -5.94
CA LYS A 178 -9.99 13.91 -6.94
C LYS A 178 -11.03 14.82 -6.29
N SER A 179 -11.41 15.89 -6.98
CA SER A 179 -12.47 16.79 -6.54
C SER A 179 -13.80 16.03 -6.43
N PHE A 180 -14.71 16.53 -5.60
CA PHE A 180 -16.05 15.95 -5.42
C PHE A 180 -16.79 15.73 -6.75
N LYS A 181 -16.66 16.68 -7.69
CA LYS A 181 -17.27 16.59 -9.03
C LYS A 181 -16.68 15.46 -9.88
N GLU A 182 -15.38 15.19 -9.75
CA GLU A 182 -14.72 14.09 -10.47
C GLU A 182 -15.09 12.72 -9.89
N ARG A 183 -15.29 12.62 -8.57
CA ARG A 183 -15.75 11.39 -7.91
C ARG A 183 -17.15 10.99 -8.37
N GLN A 184 -18.08 11.96 -8.46
CA GLN A 184 -19.44 11.67 -8.95
C GLN A 184 -19.46 11.22 -10.43
N LYS A 185 -18.66 11.85 -11.29
CA LYS A 185 -18.55 11.42 -12.70
C LYS A 185 -17.98 10.00 -12.83
N ALA A 186 -17.05 9.61 -11.96
CA ALA A 186 -16.49 8.25 -11.96
C ALA A 186 -17.53 7.19 -11.57
N LYS A 187 -18.35 7.44 -10.53
CA LYS A 187 -19.44 6.54 -10.12
C LYS A 187 -20.50 6.35 -11.21
N VAL A 188 -20.85 7.40 -11.95
CA VAL A 188 -21.82 7.32 -13.07
C VAL A 188 -21.27 6.52 -14.26
N LYS A 189 -19.93 6.47 -14.43
CA LYS A 189 -19.29 5.77 -15.55
C LYS A 189 -19.09 4.27 -15.30
N SER A 190 -19.09 3.79 -14.06
CA SER A 190 -18.96 2.35 -13.74
C SER A 190 -20.29 1.58 -13.79
N TRP A 191 -21.42 2.26 -14.07
CA TRP A 191 -22.77 1.67 -14.19
C TRP A 191 -23.22 1.53 -15.65
N LYS A 192 -22.31 1.71 -16.62
CA LYS A 192 -22.55 1.54 -18.05
C LYS A 192 -21.57 0.53 -18.62
#